data_AF-A0A3M0Y8X9-F1
#
_entry.id   AF-A0A3M0Y8X9-F1
#
_cell.length_a   1.000
_cell.length_b   1.000
_cell.length_c   1.000
_cell.angle_alpha   90.00
_cell.angle_beta   90.00
_cell.angle_gamma   90.00
#
_symmetry.space_group_name_H-M   'P 1'
#
loop_
_entity.id
_entity.type
_entity.pdbx_description
1 polymer ?
#
loop_
_entity_poly.entity_id
_entity_poly.type
_entity_poly.pdbx_seq_one_letter_code
_entity_poly.pdbx_strand_id
1 'polypeptide(L)' 'IPFRVSGKCGSVRVTFWPAPRGTGLVAGEECRKILRLAGVKDVYSRATGQTRTTFNLARACIDALKKTNEMEVDYASGD' A
#
# COMPACT_ATOMS: atom_id res chain seq x y z
N ILE A 1 8.22 1.51 1.26
CA ILE A 1 7.39 2.55 0.63
C ILE A 1 7.88 3.90 1.15
N PRO A 2 8.23 4.86 0.26
CA PRO A 2 8.88 6.12 0.65
C PRO A 2 7.92 7.17 1.21
N PHE A 3 6.68 7.27 0.71
CA PHE A 3 5.67 8.24 1.15
C PHE A 3 4.32 7.58 1.38
N ARG A 4 3.40 8.32 2.01
CA ARG A 4 2.03 7.86 2.17
C ARG A 4 1.34 7.79 0.81
N VAL A 5 0.85 6.60 0.44
CA VAL A 5 0.15 6.38 -0.83
C VAL A 5 -1.22 5.77 -0.57
N SER A 6 -2.21 6.09 -1.42
CA SER A 6 -3.52 5.45 -1.35
C SER A 6 -4.00 4.97 -2.72
N GLY A 7 -4.55 3.77 -2.73
CA GLY A 7 -5.18 3.15 -3.88
C GLY A 7 -6.66 2.87 -3.61
N LYS A 8 -7.46 2.80 -4.67
CA LYS A 8 -8.90 2.60 -4.57
C LYS A 8 -9.38 1.62 -5.63
N CYS A 9 -10.29 0.73 -5.26
CA CYS A 9 -11.04 -0.10 -6.19
C CYS A 9 -12.48 -0.27 -5.68
N GLY A 10 -13.45 0.26 -6.43
CA GLY A 10 -14.86 0.30 -6.01
C GLY A 10 -15.05 1.06 -4.69
N SER A 11 -15.65 0.41 -3.70
CA SER A 11 -15.82 0.95 -2.34
C SER A 11 -14.61 0.74 -1.42
N VAL A 12 -13.61 -0.05 -1.86
CA VAL A 12 -12.43 -0.36 -1.07
C VAL A 12 -11.34 0.68 -1.31
N ARG A 13 -10.76 1.18 -0.23
CA ARG A 13 -9.59 2.06 -0.25
C ARG A 13 -8.49 1.44 0.60
N VAL A 14 -7.30 1.34 0.05
CA VAL A 14 -6.09 0.88 0.76
C VAL A 14 -5.13 2.05 0.85
N THR A 15 -4.66 2.35 2.04
CA THR A 15 -3.64 3.37 2.28
C THR A 15 -2.42 2.69 2.86
N PHE A 16 -1.24 3.05 2.37
CA PHE A 16 0.04 2.63 2.89
C PHE A 16 0.79 3.82 3.47
N TRP A 17 1.53 3.57 4.54
CA TRP A 17 2.43 4.52 5.17
C TRP A 17 3.84 3.92 5.26
N PRO A 18 4.88 4.76 5.19
CA PRO A 18 6.24 4.32 5.50
C PRO A 18 6.28 3.77 6.93
N ALA A 19 6.98 2.66 7.09
CA ALA A 19 7.20 2.03 8.39
C ALA A 19 8.72 1.94 8.65
N PRO A 20 9.16 2.05 9.93
CA PRO A 20 10.54 1.79 10.31
C PRO A 20 11.00 0.38 9.92
N ARG A 21 12.31 0.20 9.76
CA ARG A 21 12.89 -1.12 9.46
C ARG A 21 12.60 -2.10 10.60
N GLY A 22 12.14 -3.31 10.26
CA GLY A 22 11.82 -4.35 11.23
C GLY A 22 10.37 -4.34 11.73
N THR A 23 9.52 -3.45 11.20
CA THR A 23 8.07 -3.45 11.49
C THR A 23 7.37 -4.68 10.88
N GLY A 24 7.86 -5.15 9.73
CA GLY A 24 7.19 -6.14 8.92
C GLY A 24 5.97 -5.59 8.17
N LEU A 25 5.21 -6.51 7.57
CA LEU A 25 4.05 -6.18 6.75
C LEU A 25 2.76 -6.17 7.58
N VAL A 26 2.35 -4.99 8.01
CA VAL A 26 1.10 -4.79 8.77
C VAL A 26 -0.05 -4.57 7.78
N ALA A 27 -0.50 -5.66 7.16
CA ALA A 27 -1.59 -5.65 6.18
C ALA A 27 -2.49 -6.88 6.25
N GLY A 28 -3.64 -6.83 5.58
CA GLY A 28 -4.49 -8.00 5.37
C GLY A 28 -3.75 -9.11 4.60
N GLU A 29 -4.19 -10.36 4.73
CA GLU A 29 -3.49 -11.53 4.17
C GLU A 29 -3.21 -11.40 2.66
N GLU A 30 -4.20 -10.99 1.87
CA GLU A 30 -4.05 -10.81 0.43
C GLU A 30 -3.08 -9.67 0.07
N CYS A 31 -3.18 -8.54 0.76
CA CYS A 31 -2.23 -7.44 0.60
C CYS A 31 -0.81 -7.86 0.98
N ARG A 32 -0.63 -8.69 2.03
CA ARG A 32 0.68 -9.20 2.43
C ARG A 32 1.32 -10.04 1.34
N LYS A 33 0.57 -10.91 0.67
CA LYS A 33 1.06 -11.71 -0.46
C LYS A 33 1.59 -10.79 -1.57
N ILE A 34 0.79 -9.79 -1.97
CA ILE A 34 1.16 -8.83 -3.02
C ILE A 34 2.39 -8.00 -2.60
N LEU A 35 2.42 -7.48 -1.37
CA LEU A 35 3.53 -6.67 -0.86
C LEU A 35 4.84 -7.46 -0.77
N ARG A 36 4.79 -8.75 -0.40
CA ARG A 36 5.96 -9.64 -0.43
C ARG A 36 6.47 -9.84 -1.85
N LEU A 37 5.58 -10.07 -2.82
CA LEU A 37 5.95 -10.21 -4.24
C LEU A 37 6.55 -8.92 -4.80
N ALA A 38 6.08 -7.76 -4.34
CA ALA A 38 6.63 -6.45 -4.68
C ALA A 38 7.96 -6.13 -3.96
N GLY A 39 8.49 -7.02 -3.13
CA GLY A 39 9.75 -6.81 -2.39
C GLY A 39 9.65 -5.85 -1.21
N VAL A 40 8.44 -5.45 -0.81
CA VAL A 40 8.24 -4.60 0.37
C VAL A 40 8.43 -5.43 1.63
N LYS A 41 9.28 -4.95 2.54
CA LYS A 41 9.57 -5.61 3.82
C LYS A 41 8.77 -5.02 4.97
N ASP A 42 8.70 -3.69 5.02
CA ASP A 42 8.11 -2.93 6.12
C ASP A 42 7.09 -1.93 5.57
N VAL A 43 5.85 -2.02 6.05
CA VAL A 43 4.78 -1.07 5.70
C VAL A 43 3.64 -1.14 6.70
N TYR A 44 3.07 0.02 7.03
CA TYR A 44 1.76 0.10 7.67
C TYR A 44 0.68 0.22 6.61
N SER A 45 -0.40 -0.54 6.76
CA SER A 45 -1.55 -0.41 5.87
C SER A 45 -2.86 -0.25 6.63
N ARG A 46 -3.81 0.40 5.97
CA ARG A 46 -5.20 0.51 6.42
C ARG A 46 -6.09 0.32 5.22
N ALA A 47 -6.98 -0.65 5.32
CA ALA A 47 -8.03 -0.88 4.33
C ALA A 47 -9.37 -0.41 4.91
N THR A 48 -10.12 0.38 4.14
CA THR A 48 -11.47 0.84 4.50
C THR A 48 -12.45 0.48 3.39
N GLY A 49 -13.73 0.31 3.74
CA GLY A 49 -14.78 -0.14 2.82
C GLY A 49 -15.05 -1.64 2.92
N GLN A 50 -15.62 -2.24 1.87
CA GLN A 50 -16.03 -3.65 1.86
C GLN A 50 -14.85 -4.59 1.57
N THR A 51 -13.99 -4.75 2.57
CA THR A 51 -12.72 -5.51 2.49
C THR A 51 -12.89 -7.03 2.40
N ARG A 52 -14.11 -7.56 2.59
CA ARG A 52 -14.42 -9.00 2.35
C ARG A 52 -14.25 -9.40 0.88
N THR A 53 -14.33 -8.45 -0.05
CA THR A 53 -14.09 -8.71 -1.47
C THR A 53 -12.59 -8.72 -1.74
N THR A 54 -11.97 -9.89 -1.63
CA THR A 54 -10.52 -10.09 -1.80
C THR A 54 -9.99 -9.53 -3.12
N PHE A 55 -10.76 -9.67 -4.20
CA PHE A 55 -10.39 -9.16 -5.52
C PHE A 55 -10.26 -7.63 -5.56
N ASN A 56 -11.21 -6.90 -4.98
CA ASN A 56 -11.17 -5.43 -4.94
C ASN A 56 -10.05 -4.94 -4.02
N LEU A 57 -9.82 -5.64 -2.91
CA LEU A 57 -8.71 -5.35 -2.01
C LEU A 57 -7.35 -5.53 -2.71
N ALA A 58 -7.18 -6.62 -3.45
CA ALA A 58 -5.99 -6.89 -4.23
C ALA A 58 -5.77 -5.83 -5.33
N ARG A 59 -6.83 -5.47 -6.09
CA ARG A 59 -6.74 -4.39 -7.08
C ARG A 59 -6.40 -3.05 -6.46
N ALA A 60 -7.00 -2.68 -5.33
CA ALA A 60 -6.69 -1.43 -4.64
C ALA A 60 -5.24 -1.40 -4.11
N CYS A 61 -4.72 -2.55 -3.67
CA CYS A 61 -3.32 -2.71 -3.28
C CYS A 61 -2.37 -2.49 -4.47
N ILE A 62 -2.67 -3.11 -5.62
CA ILE A 62 -1.88 -2.94 -6.86
C ILE A 62 -1.94 -1.49 -7.35
N ASP A 63 -3.12 -0.85 -7.31
CA ASP A 63 -3.29 0.57 -7.65
C ASP A 63 -2.41 1.48 -6.79
N ALA A 64 -2.38 1.23 -5.47
CA ALA A 64 -1.51 1.98 -4.55
C ALA A 64 -0.01 1.76 -4.86
N LEU A 65 0.40 0.53 -5.18
CA LEU A 65 1.79 0.23 -5.55
C LEU A 65 2.18 0.89 -6.89
N LYS A 66 1.30 0.87 -7.88
CA LYS A 66 1.50 1.58 -9.15
C LYS A 66 1.71 3.07 -8.92
N LYS A 67 0.85 3.70 -8.11
CA LYS A 67 1.01 5.12 -7.72
C LYS A 67 2.30 5.40 -6.96
N THR A 68 2.79 4.43 -6.18
CA THR A 68 4.09 4.57 -5.51
C THR A 68 5.24 4.65 -6.52
N ASN A 69 5.13 3.92 -7.64
CA ASN A 69 6.13 3.95 -8.70
C ASN A 69 5.97 5.18 -9.62
N GLU A 70 4.73 5.65 -9.82
CA GLU A 70 4.42 6.80 -10.67
C GLU A 70 4.68 8.16 -9.99
N MET A 71 4.57 8.24 -8.65
CA MET A 71 5.01 9.39 -7.85
C MET A 71 6.54 9.40 -7.71
N GLU A 72 7.25 9.28 -8.84
CA GLU A 72 8.69 9.38 -8.93
C GLU A 72 9.13 10.75 -8.37
N VAL A 73 9.64 10.73 -7.13
CA VAL A 73 10.51 11.75 -6.52
C VAL A 73 9.89 13.16 -6.36
N ASP A 74 9.12 13.37 -5.28
CA ASP A 74 8.83 14.74 -4.76
C ASP A 74 9.42 14.94 -3.35
N TYR A 75 10.52 14.24 -3.04
CA TYR A 75 11.16 14.25 -1.72
C TYR A 75 12.35 15.23 -1.62
N ALA A 76 12.43 16.24 -2.52
CA ALA A 76 13.53 17.23 -2.55
C ALA A 76 13.11 18.66 -2.16
N SER A 77 11.93 18.85 -1.54
CA SER A 77 11.36 20.18 -1.27
C SER A 77 10.69 20.28 0.09
N GLY A 78 11.44 20.01 1.16
CA GLY A 78 11.00 20.28 2.53
C GLY A 78 12.13 20.10 3.53
N ASP A 79 12.88 21.19 3.72
CA ASP A 79 13.52 21.70 4.95
C ASP A 79 13.80 20.74 6.13
#